data_AF-A0A0D2RR39-F1
#
_entry.id   AF-A0A0D2RR39-F1
#
_cell.length_a   1.000
_cell.length_b   1.000
_cell.length_c   1.000
_cell.angle_alpha   90.00
_cell.angle_beta   90.00
_cell.angle_gamma   90.00
#
_symmetry.space_group_name_H-M   'P 1'
#
loop_
_entity.id
_entity.type
_entity.pdbx_description
1 polymer ?
#
loop_
_entity_poly.entity_id
_entity_poly.type
_entity_poly.pdbx_seq_one_letter_code
_entity_poly.pdbx_strand_id
1 'polypeptide(L)'
;MAICFQFQSPLKPITFPLSTTKRVPIFKCKASFSTTTTTELEPVFTSVKSFAPATVANLGPGFDFLGAAVDGLGDFVSLSIDPSVSPGHVTISEISGSSKLSPNPLFNCAGIAAIATMKMLNVRSFGLSLKLEKGLPLGSGLGSSAASAAAAAVAVNELFGAKLGVDQLVLAGLESEAKVSGYHADNIAPAVMGGFVLIKSYDPLELKPLIFPQNQELFFILASPEFEAPTKKMRAALPAEIGMPHHVWNCSQAGALVASVLEGDVVGLGKALSSDKIVEPKRAPLIPGMEAVKKAAIKAGAFGCTISGAGPTAVAVIDNEEQGKKIGQKMVDAFLEEGHLRSVAMVKKLDRVGARLIEGVPR
;
A
#
# COMPACT_ATOMS: atom_id res chain seq x y z
N MET A 1 11.55 -51.05 -21.23
CA MET A 1 10.88 -50.85 -22.53
C MET A 1 10.83 -49.36 -22.80
N ALA A 2 11.82 -48.86 -23.53
CA ALA A 2 11.91 -47.48 -23.98
C ALA A 2 11.62 -47.46 -25.48
N ILE A 3 10.61 -46.72 -25.91
CA ILE A 3 10.23 -46.59 -27.33
C ILE A 3 10.82 -45.29 -27.83
N CYS A 4 11.80 -45.43 -28.73
CA CYS A 4 12.50 -44.37 -29.43
C CYS A 4 11.77 -44.10 -30.75
N PHE A 5 11.28 -42.87 -30.97
CA PHE A 5 10.76 -42.45 -32.27
C PHE A 5 11.77 -41.54 -32.96
N GLN A 6 12.41 -42.09 -34.00
CA GLN A 6 13.14 -41.32 -35.02
C GLN A 6 12.14 -40.81 -36.06
N PHE A 7 12.15 -39.51 -36.36
CA PHE A 7 11.51 -38.96 -37.55
C PHE A 7 12.59 -38.53 -38.56
N GLN A 8 12.55 -39.15 -39.74
CA GLN A 8 13.35 -38.79 -40.91
C GLN A 8 12.66 -37.67 -41.70
N SER A 9 13.43 -36.63 -42.07
CA SER A 9 13.11 -35.70 -43.17
C SER A 9 13.58 -36.31 -44.50
N PRO A 10 12.87 -36.07 -45.63
CA PRO A 10 13.46 -35.16 -46.62
C PRO A 10 12.42 -34.44 -47.50
N LEU A 11 12.58 -33.13 -47.73
CA LEU A 11 11.89 -32.43 -48.82
C LEU A 11 12.89 -31.60 -49.64
N LYS A 12 12.95 -31.93 -50.94
CA LYS A 12 13.72 -31.27 -52.00
C LYS A 12 13.07 -29.92 -52.41
N PRO A 13 13.84 -28.98 -52.97
CA PRO A 13 13.34 -27.65 -53.33
C PRO A 13 12.54 -27.67 -54.64
N ILE A 14 11.41 -26.95 -54.65
CA ILE A 14 10.56 -26.72 -55.83
C ILE A 14 10.92 -25.35 -56.40
N THR A 15 11.34 -25.30 -57.66
CA THR A 15 11.53 -24.08 -58.46
C THR A 15 10.24 -23.73 -59.20
N PHE A 16 9.86 -22.44 -59.20
CA PHE A 16 8.74 -21.90 -59.99
C PHE A 16 9.25 -20.89 -61.03
N PRO A 17 8.61 -20.79 -62.21
CA PRO A 17 9.11 -20.01 -63.34
C PRO A 17 8.86 -18.50 -63.20
N LEU A 18 9.76 -17.69 -63.77
CA LEU A 18 9.61 -16.25 -63.90
C LEU A 18 8.41 -15.91 -64.80
N SER A 19 7.43 -15.17 -64.26
CA SER A 19 6.35 -14.56 -65.01
C SER A 19 6.50 -13.03 -65.02
N THR A 20 6.28 -12.48 -66.21
CA THR A 20 6.47 -11.10 -66.67
C THR A 20 5.77 -10.03 -65.82
N THR A 21 6.46 -8.91 -65.65
CA THR A 21 6.05 -7.70 -64.95
C THR A 21 4.86 -6.99 -65.61
N LYS A 22 3.73 -6.90 -64.91
CA LYS A 22 2.68 -5.90 -65.18
C LYS A 22 2.76 -4.81 -64.12
N ARG A 23 2.92 -3.55 -64.54
CA ARG A 23 2.91 -2.36 -63.68
C ARG A 23 1.52 -2.21 -63.04
N VAL A 24 1.46 -2.28 -61.71
CA VAL A 24 0.29 -1.90 -60.91
C VAL A 24 0.40 -0.40 -60.60
N PRO A 25 -0.69 0.39 -60.70
CA PRO A 25 -0.63 1.82 -60.38
C PRO A 25 -0.41 1.98 -58.87
N ILE A 26 0.61 2.76 -58.50
CA ILE A 26 0.83 3.18 -57.12
C ILE A 26 -0.28 4.18 -56.76
N PHE A 27 -1.31 3.71 -56.07
CA PHE A 27 -2.21 4.58 -55.32
C PHE A 27 -1.41 5.20 -54.19
N LYS A 28 -1.01 6.47 -54.36
CA LYS A 28 -0.52 7.31 -53.26
C LYS A 28 -1.68 7.56 -52.31
N CYS A 29 -1.85 6.68 -51.33
CA CYS A 29 -2.67 6.95 -50.18
C CYS A 29 -2.04 8.12 -49.43
N LYS A 30 -2.59 9.33 -49.57
CA LYS A 30 -2.31 10.43 -48.65
C LYS A 30 -3.01 10.08 -47.34
N ALA A 31 -2.40 9.20 -46.56
CA ALA A 31 -2.75 9.08 -45.15
C ALA A 31 -2.32 10.40 -44.50
N SER A 32 -3.28 11.30 -44.30
CA SER A 32 -3.13 12.40 -43.36
C SER A 32 -2.99 11.74 -41.99
N PHE A 33 -1.76 11.61 -41.49
CA PHE A 33 -1.54 11.40 -40.08
C PHE A 33 -2.11 12.62 -39.38
N SER A 34 -3.30 12.48 -38.80
CA SER A 34 -3.72 13.35 -37.72
C SER A 34 -2.75 13.06 -36.58
N THR A 35 -1.65 13.81 -36.53
CA THR A 35 -0.91 13.99 -35.29
C THR A 35 -1.87 14.71 -34.35
N THR A 36 -2.67 13.97 -33.60
CA THR A 36 -3.13 14.47 -32.30
C THR A 36 -1.87 14.71 -31.49
N THR A 37 -1.33 15.93 -31.58
CA THR A 37 -0.46 16.48 -30.57
C THR A 37 -1.28 16.49 -29.30
N THR A 38 -1.19 15.43 -28.51
CA THR A 38 -1.59 15.45 -27.11
C THR A 38 -0.66 16.47 -26.46
N THR A 39 -1.17 17.69 -26.31
CA THR A 39 -0.52 18.73 -25.53
C THR A 39 -0.30 18.18 -24.12
N GLU A 40 0.94 18.32 -23.64
CA GLU A 40 1.29 17.95 -22.26
C GLU A 40 0.32 18.61 -21.27
N LEU A 41 0.06 17.94 -20.15
CA LEU A 41 -0.81 18.50 -19.12
C LEU A 41 -0.16 19.74 -18.50
N GLU A 42 -0.89 20.84 -18.52
CA GLU A 42 -0.53 22.04 -17.77
C GLU A 42 -0.94 21.88 -16.29
N PRO A 43 -0.09 22.30 -15.35
CA PRO A 43 -0.44 22.30 -13.94
C PRO A 43 -1.54 23.32 -13.67
N VAL A 44 -2.51 22.93 -12.84
CA VAL A 44 -3.65 23.76 -12.42
C VAL A 44 -3.38 24.48 -11.08
N PHE A 45 -2.37 24.01 -10.34
CA PHE A 45 -1.85 24.67 -9.15
C PHE A 45 -0.37 25.00 -9.33
N THR A 46 0.12 26.01 -8.63
CA THR A 46 1.57 26.29 -8.49
C THR A 46 2.19 25.46 -7.38
N SER A 47 1.41 25.20 -6.32
CA SER A 47 1.76 24.29 -5.24
C SER A 47 0.54 23.61 -4.65
N VAL A 48 0.75 22.43 -4.05
CA VAL A 48 -0.27 21.66 -3.34
C VAL A 48 0.33 21.03 -2.09
N LYS A 49 -0.51 20.76 -1.09
CA LYS A 49 -0.19 19.85 0.02
C LYS A 49 -1.25 18.78 0.11
N SER A 50 -0.79 17.55 0.26
CA SER A 50 -1.62 16.37 0.41
C SER A 50 -1.32 15.66 1.72
N PHE A 51 -2.26 14.83 2.14
CA PHE A 51 -2.14 13.94 3.28
C PHE A 51 -2.46 12.51 2.84
N ALA A 52 -1.78 11.52 3.42
CA ALA A 52 -2.19 10.13 3.33
C ALA A 52 -2.18 9.46 4.71
N PRO A 53 -3.23 8.70 5.04
CA PRO A 53 -3.37 8.08 6.36
C PRO A 53 -2.41 6.91 6.57
N ALA A 54 -2.18 6.59 7.85
CA ALA A 54 -1.64 5.32 8.27
C ALA A 54 -2.57 4.17 7.88
N THR A 55 -1.99 2.98 7.80
CA THR A 55 -2.74 1.77 7.46
C THR A 55 -2.41 0.61 8.39
N VAL A 56 -3.39 -0.24 8.60
CA VAL A 56 -3.28 -1.53 9.24
C VAL A 56 -3.44 -2.60 8.17
N ALA A 57 -2.34 -3.24 7.79
CA ALA A 57 -2.33 -4.33 6.83
C ALA A 57 -2.41 -5.70 7.50
N ASN A 58 -2.68 -6.73 6.70
CA ASN A 58 -2.87 -8.14 7.06
C ASN A 58 -4.11 -8.43 7.89
N LEU A 59 -4.35 -7.68 8.97
CA LEU A 59 -5.52 -7.87 9.85
C LEU A 59 -5.67 -9.35 10.27
N GLY A 60 -4.55 -10.00 10.63
CA GLY A 60 -4.49 -11.44 10.93
C GLY A 60 -4.41 -12.30 9.67
N PRO A 61 -5.41 -13.16 9.37
CA PRO A 61 -5.35 -14.11 8.25
C PRO A 61 -5.43 -13.44 6.87
N GLY A 62 -5.62 -12.11 6.78
CA GLY A 62 -5.64 -11.33 5.54
C GLY A 62 -4.26 -10.98 4.96
N PHE A 63 -3.25 -11.82 5.25
CA PHE A 63 -1.86 -11.56 4.90
C PHE A 63 -1.65 -11.26 3.41
N ASP A 64 -1.06 -10.10 3.09
CA ASP A 64 -0.79 -9.57 1.74
C ASP A 64 -2.03 -9.24 0.88
N PHE A 65 -3.26 -9.44 1.35
CA PHE A 65 -4.44 -9.17 0.53
C PHE A 65 -5.51 -8.33 1.20
N LEU A 66 -5.35 -7.94 2.47
CA LEU A 66 -6.30 -7.07 3.15
C LEU A 66 -5.59 -6.00 3.96
N GLY A 67 -6.09 -4.77 3.88
CA GLY A 67 -5.69 -3.70 4.77
C GLY A 67 -6.77 -2.65 4.96
N ALA A 68 -6.57 -1.79 5.96
CA ALA A 68 -7.49 -0.73 6.33
C ALA A 68 -6.75 0.58 6.61
N ALA A 69 -7.33 1.71 6.21
CA ALA A 69 -6.83 3.03 6.58
C ALA A 69 -7.37 3.48 7.94
N VAL A 70 -6.54 4.15 8.74
CA VAL A 70 -6.92 4.66 10.06
C VAL A 70 -6.77 6.19 10.13
N ASP A 71 -7.65 6.84 10.88
CA ASP A 71 -7.76 8.29 10.86
C ASP A 71 -6.67 9.03 11.66
N GLY A 72 -6.47 10.31 11.33
CA GLY A 72 -5.67 11.27 12.10
C GLY A 72 -4.15 11.00 12.22
N LEU A 73 -3.65 9.87 11.72
CA LEU A 73 -2.22 9.54 11.62
C LEU A 73 -1.86 9.42 10.17
N GLY A 74 -0.71 9.93 9.76
CA GLY A 74 -0.30 9.89 8.36
C GLY A 74 0.90 10.75 8.07
N ASP A 75 1.24 10.87 6.79
CA ASP A 75 2.29 11.77 6.32
C ASP A 75 1.68 12.87 5.45
N PHE A 76 2.39 14.00 5.38
CA PHE A 76 2.06 15.07 4.44
C PHE A 76 3.14 15.22 3.39
N VAL A 77 2.71 15.56 2.17
CA VAL A 77 3.60 15.94 1.07
C VAL A 77 3.18 17.28 0.54
N SER A 78 4.07 18.26 0.62
CA SER A 78 3.94 19.53 -0.09
C SER A 78 4.75 19.47 -1.38
N LEU A 79 4.16 19.90 -2.49
CA LEU A 79 4.75 19.81 -3.82
C LEU A 79 4.55 21.13 -4.56
N SER A 80 5.59 21.64 -5.21
CA SER A 80 5.52 22.86 -6.00
C SER A 80 6.25 22.73 -7.33
N ILE A 81 5.83 23.50 -8.32
CA ILE A 81 6.62 23.73 -9.53
C ILE A 81 7.87 24.53 -9.13
N ASP A 82 9.04 24.04 -9.52
CA ASP A 82 10.31 24.69 -9.21
C ASP A 82 11.15 24.82 -10.50
N PRO A 83 11.28 26.03 -11.06
CA PRO A 83 12.09 26.28 -12.25
C PRO A 83 13.58 25.96 -12.10
N SER A 84 14.09 25.82 -10.87
CA SER A 84 15.48 25.41 -10.62
C SER A 84 15.68 23.90 -10.75
N VAL A 85 14.60 23.11 -10.71
CA VAL A 85 14.63 21.67 -10.96
C VAL A 85 14.52 21.42 -12.47
N SER A 86 15.36 20.52 -12.99
CA SER A 86 15.33 20.20 -14.42
C SER A 86 13.96 19.66 -14.85
N PRO A 87 13.44 20.05 -16.03
CA PRO A 87 12.16 19.54 -16.54
C PRO A 87 12.07 18.01 -16.54
N GLY A 88 10.95 17.47 -16.05
CA GLY A 88 10.72 16.03 -15.94
C GLY A 88 11.38 15.36 -14.73
N HIS A 89 12.00 16.16 -13.83
CA HIS A 89 12.61 15.67 -12.60
C HIS A 89 11.87 16.14 -11.35
N VAL A 90 12.04 15.37 -10.29
CA VAL A 90 11.60 15.67 -8.92
C VAL A 90 12.83 15.83 -8.05
N THR A 91 12.83 16.76 -7.10
CA THR A 91 13.78 16.82 -5.98
C THR A 91 13.03 16.73 -4.65
N ILE A 92 13.73 16.29 -3.60
CA ILE A 92 13.21 16.38 -2.22
C ILE A 92 14.03 17.45 -1.51
N SER A 93 13.42 18.62 -1.37
CA SER A 93 14.03 19.81 -0.78
C SER A 93 14.10 19.74 0.75
N GLU A 94 13.18 19.02 1.38
CA GLU A 94 13.05 18.94 2.84
C GLU A 94 12.42 17.63 3.28
N ILE A 95 12.92 17.06 4.38
CA ILE A 95 12.31 15.94 5.10
C ILE A 95 12.27 16.32 6.57
N SER A 96 11.07 16.34 7.16
CA SER A 96 10.86 16.57 8.59
C SER A 96 10.23 15.33 9.25
N GLY A 97 10.33 15.22 10.58
CA GLY A 97 9.83 14.06 11.34
C GLY A 97 10.71 12.79 11.24
N SER A 98 11.76 12.78 10.43
CA SER A 98 12.79 11.73 10.43
C SER A 98 14.11 12.22 9.84
N SER A 99 15.24 11.84 10.45
CA SER A 99 16.60 12.10 9.94
C SER A 99 17.22 10.90 9.21
N LYS A 100 16.52 9.75 9.14
CA LYS A 100 17.04 8.50 8.59
C LYS A 100 16.77 8.32 7.09
N LEU A 101 15.94 9.17 6.48
CA LEU A 101 15.48 9.01 5.10
C LEU A 101 16.41 9.71 4.11
N SER A 102 16.61 9.08 2.95
CA SER A 102 17.37 9.69 1.86
C SER A 102 16.60 10.87 1.24
N PRO A 103 17.24 12.02 0.97
CA PRO A 103 16.66 13.09 0.16
C PRO A 103 16.77 12.80 -1.34
N ASN A 104 17.43 11.70 -1.75
CA ASN A 104 17.45 11.31 -3.15
C ASN A 104 16.08 10.73 -3.54
N PRO A 105 15.34 11.33 -4.49
CA PRO A 105 14.00 10.90 -4.87
C PRO A 105 13.97 9.48 -5.43
N LEU A 106 15.09 8.97 -5.96
CA LEU A 106 15.19 7.59 -6.43
C LEU A 106 15.29 6.56 -5.30
N PHE A 107 15.58 6.98 -4.07
CA PHE A 107 15.73 6.11 -2.90
C PHE A 107 14.76 6.49 -1.76
N ASN A 108 13.70 7.24 -2.09
CA ASN A 108 12.69 7.68 -1.15
C ASN A 108 11.30 7.35 -1.70
N CYS A 109 10.43 6.75 -0.89
CA CYS A 109 9.11 6.30 -1.33
C CYS A 109 8.25 7.42 -1.94
N ALA A 110 8.28 8.62 -1.33
CA ALA A 110 7.55 9.78 -1.86
C ALA A 110 8.12 10.21 -3.22
N GLY A 111 9.44 10.25 -3.35
CA GLY A 111 10.11 10.60 -4.62
C GLY A 111 9.85 9.59 -5.73
N ILE A 112 9.91 8.29 -5.43
CA ILE A 112 9.66 7.23 -6.39
C ILE A 112 8.22 7.30 -6.90
N ALA A 113 7.25 7.40 -5.99
CA ALA A 113 5.84 7.51 -6.35
C ALA A 113 5.55 8.79 -7.14
N ALA A 114 6.14 9.94 -6.75
CA ALA A 114 6.00 11.19 -7.49
C ALA A 114 6.50 11.05 -8.94
N ILE A 115 7.68 10.45 -9.13
CA ILE A 115 8.26 10.20 -10.46
C ILE A 115 7.38 9.25 -11.27
N ALA A 116 6.86 8.18 -10.65
CA ALA A 116 5.95 7.24 -11.31
C ALA A 116 4.66 7.94 -11.78
N THR A 117 4.05 8.75 -10.93
CA THR A 117 2.86 9.54 -11.27
C THR A 117 3.13 10.54 -12.39
N MET A 118 4.26 11.27 -12.37
CA MET A 118 4.65 12.19 -13.46
C MET A 118 4.77 11.45 -14.80
N LYS A 119 5.37 10.26 -14.81
CA LYS A 119 5.49 9.43 -16.01
C LYS A 119 4.12 9.00 -16.54
N MET A 120 3.23 8.55 -15.67
CA MET A 120 1.86 8.15 -16.05
C MET A 120 1.07 9.33 -16.65
N LEU A 121 1.31 10.54 -16.15
CA LEU A 121 0.73 11.78 -16.68
C LEU A 121 1.45 12.33 -17.93
N ASN A 122 2.56 11.72 -18.34
CA ASN A 122 3.44 12.22 -19.41
C ASN A 122 3.99 13.64 -19.19
N VAL A 123 4.22 14.04 -17.93
CA VAL A 123 4.81 15.34 -17.58
C VAL A 123 6.33 15.30 -17.79
N ARG A 124 6.84 16.23 -18.60
CA ARG A 124 8.24 16.36 -19.02
C ARG A 124 8.75 17.81 -18.99
N SER A 125 7.86 18.79 -19.03
CA SER A 125 8.21 20.21 -19.14
C SER A 125 8.37 20.92 -17.80
N PHE A 126 8.01 20.26 -16.69
CA PHE A 126 8.05 20.86 -15.36
C PHE A 126 9.02 20.13 -14.43
N GLY A 127 9.82 20.90 -13.69
CA GLY A 127 10.59 20.43 -12.54
C GLY A 127 9.78 20.60 -11.26
N LEU A 128 9.79 19.60 -10.38
CA LEU A 128 9.01 19.60 -9.14
C LEU A 128 9.90 19.53 -7.90
N SER A 129 9.57 20.31 -6.89
CA SER A 129 10.21 20.28 -5.57
C SER A 129 9.23 19.74 -4.54
N LEU A 130 9.66 18.69 -3.83
CA LEU A 130 8.87 17.98 -2.83
C LEU A 130 9.40 18.29 -1.42
N LYS A 131 8.47 18.45 -0.46
CA LYS A 131 8.75 18.44 0.98
C LYS A 131 7.95 17.33 1.63
N LEU A 132 8.61 16.49 2.42
CA LEU A 132 8.01 15.35 3.10
C LEU A 132 7.95 15.61 4.61
N GLU A 133 6.75 15.62 5.17
CA GLU A 133 6.51 15.73 6.61
C GLU A 133 6.07 14.36 7.15
N LYS A 134 6.98 13.67 7.85
CA LYS A 134 6.70 12.35 8.42
C LYS A 134 5.90 12.47 9.71
N GLY A 135 4.70 11.89 9.74
CA GLY A 135 3.91 11.71 10.96
C GLY A 135 3.92 10.27 11.48
N LEU A 136 4.51 9.34 10.74
CA LEU A 136 4.57 7.92 11.10
C LEU A 136 5.99 7.43 11.37
N PRO A 137 6.24 6.72 12.49
CA PRO A 137 7.54 6.11 12.74
C PRO A 137 7.90 5.08 11.67
N LEU A 138 9.18 5.04 11.29
CA LEU A 138 9.70 4.08 10.32
C LEU A 138 9.64 2.66 10.90
N GLY A 139 9.31 1.67 10.06
CA GLY A 139 9.30 0.26 10.49
C GLY A 139 8.32 -0.04 11.65
N SER A 140 7.27 0.77 11.81
CA SER A 140 6.28 0.66 12.89
C SER A 140 5.19 -0.38 12.65
N GLY A 141 4.98 -0.79 11.40
CA GLY A 141 3.83 -1.61 10.99
C GLY A 141 2.56 -0.79 10.66
N LEU A 142 2.66 0.54 10.59
CA LEU A 142 1.55 1.46 10.30
C LEU A 142 1.52 2.00 8.86
N GLY A 143 2.17 1.31 7.91
CA GLY A 143 2.20 1.73 6.51
C GLY A 143 2.99 3.02 6.24
N SER A 144 4.03 3.33 7.03
CA SER A 144 4.82 4.58 6.90
C SER A 144 5.41 4.82 5.50
N SER A 145 5.83 3.77 4.79
CA SER A 145 6.32 3.90 3.40
C SER A 145 5.16 4.18 2.42
N ALA A 146 4.06 3.44 2.57
CA ALA A 146 2.87 3.57 1.76
C ALA A 146 2.18 4.94 1.91
N ALA A 147 2.10 5.50 3.11
CA ALA A 147 1.57 6.83 3.35
C ALA A 147 2.37 7.91 2.59
N SER A 148 3.70 7.90 2.71
CA SER A 148 4.57 8.83 1.96
C SER A 148 4.39 8.70 0.44
N ALA A 149 4.29 7.48 -0.07
CA ALA A 149 4.07 7.21 -1.50
C ALA A 149 2.68 7.67 -1.97
N ALA A 150 1.62 7.36 -1.22
CA ALA A 150 0.25 7.73 -1.53
C ALA A 150 0.06 9.26 -1.54
N ALA A 151 0.58 9.96 -0.51
CA ALA A 151 0.54 11.41 -0.45
C ALA A 151 1.25 12.03 -1.67
N ALA A 152 2.46 11.57 -1.99
CA ALA A 152 3.18 12.08 -3.15
C ALA A 152 2.47 11.80 -4.49
N ALA A 153 1.90 10.61 -4.67
CA ALA A 153 1.16 10.28 -5.87
C ALA A 153 -0.09 11.17 -6.03
N VAL A 154 -0.84 11.40 -4.95
CA VAL A 154 -1.98 12.32 -4.95
C VAL A 154 -1.52 13.75 -5.21
N ALA A 155 -0.48 14.24 -4.53
CA ALA A 155 0.03 15.60 -4.74
C ALA A 155 0.39 15.86 -6.22
N VAL A 156 1.13 14.95 -6.86
CA VAL A 156 1.45 15.09 -8.29
C VAL A 156 0.18 15.06 -9.13
N ASN A 157 -0.74 14.13 -8.88
CA ASN A 157 -1.98 14.03 -9.66
C ASN A 157 -2.84 15.30 -9.55
N GLU A 158 -3.00 15.83 -8.34
CA GLU A 158 -3.77 17.05 -8.06
C GLU A 158 -3.13 18.29 -8.69
N LEU A 159 -1.79 18.42 -8.62
CA LEU A 159 -1.05 19.52 -9.24
C LEU A 159 -1.37 19.66 -10.74
N PHE A 160 -1.64 18.55 -11.43
CA PHE A 160 -1.98 18.48 -12.86
C PHE A 160 -3.48 18.20 -13.13
N GLY A 161 -4.35 18.47 -12.15
CA GLY A 161 -5.80 18.48 -12.35
C GLY A 161 -6.46 17.10 -12.32
N ALA A 162 -5.95 16.21 -11.46
CA ALA A 162 -6.53 14.92 -11.05
C ALA A 162 -6.92 14.02 -12.24
N LYS A 163 -5.96 13.72 -13.12
CA LYS A 163 -6.21 12.95 -14.35
C LYS A 163 -6.07 11.44 -14.19
N LEU A 164 -5.34 10.98 -13.17
CA LEU A 164 -5.21 9.56 -12.88
C LEU A 164 -6.36 9.08 -11.99
N GLY A 165 -6.87 7.89 -12.33
CA GLY A 165 -7.79 7.15 -11.47
C GLY A 165 -7.08 6.51 -10.28
N VAL A 166 -7.89 6.06 -9.31
CA VAL A 166 -7.42 5.46 -8.05
C VAL A 166 -6.47 4.28 -8.27
N ASP A 167 -6.79 3.36 -9.19
CA ASP A 167 -5.94 2.19 -9.45
C ASP A 167 -4.55 2.59 -9.98
N GLN A 168 -4.47 3.67 -10.76
CA GLN A 168 -3.20 4.19 -11.28
C GLN A 168 -2.36 4.83 -10.16
N LEU A 169 -3.00 5.51 -9.20
CA LEU A 169 -2.32 6.04 -8.02
C LEU A 169 -1.76 4.92 -7.14
N VAL A 170 -2.53 3.83 -6.98
CA VAL A 170 -2.05 2.64 -6.28
C VAL A 170 -0.87 2.00 -7.02
N LEU A 171 -0.93 1.90 -8.35
CA LEU A 171 0.19 1.39 -9.17
C LEU A 171 1.45 2.25 -9.03
N ALA A 172 1.32 3.57 -9.05
CA ALA A 172 2.44 4.49 -8.84
C ALA A 172 3.09 4.28 -7.46
N GLY A 173 2.27 4.09 -6.42
CA GLY A 173 2.77 3.77 -5.08
C GLY A 173 3.36 2.34 -4.97
N LEU A 174 2.85 1.37 -5.71
CA LEU A 174 3.40 0.02 -5.78
C LEU A 174 4.81 -0.02 -6.40
N GLU A 175 5.11 0.84 -7.37
CA GLU A 175 6.50 0.97 -7.88
C GLU A 175 7.48 1.34 -6.77
N SER A 176 7.04 2.15 -5.80
CA SER A 176 7.80 2.49 -4.61
C SER A 176 7.97 1.30 -3.67
N GLU A 177 6.87 0.64 -3.29
CA GLU A 177 6.92 -0.51 -2.38
C GLU A 177 7.82 -1.63 -2.94
N ALA A 178 7.70 -1.94 -4.24
CA ALA A 178 8.52 -2.92 -4.93
C ALA A 178 10.03 -2.70 -4.75
N LYS A 179 10.46 -1.43 -4.72
CA LYS A 179 11.87 -1.05 -4.61
C LYS A 179 12.39 -1.11 -3.17
N VAL A 180 11.52 -0.98 -2.16
CA VAL A 180 11.91 -0.78 -0.76
C VAL A 180 11.62 -2.02 0.11
N SER A 181 10.39 -2.50 0.08
CA SER A 181 9.80 -3.45 1.04
C SER A 181 9.30 -4.73 0.38
N GLY A 182 8.89 -4.66 -0.89
CA GLY A 182 8.32 -5.76 -1.67
C GLY A 182 7.06 -5.31 -2.44
N TYR A 183 6.55 -6.17 -3.33
CA TYR A 183 5.38 -5.85 -4.15
C TYR A 183 4.08 -6.17 -3.37
N HIS A 184 3.72 -5.32 -2.41
CA HIS A 184 2.56 -5.51 -1.51
C HIS A 184 1.60 -4.33 -1.62
N ALA A 185 0.34 -4.62 -1.95
CA ALA A 185 -0.70 -3.60 -2.16
C ALA A 185 -1.54 -3.34 -0.89
N ASP A 186 -1.43 -4.19 0.13
CA ASP A 186 -2.21 -4.17 1.36
C ASP A 186 -2.05 -2.92 2.24
N ASN A 187 -0.98 -2.14 2.06
CA ASN A 187 -0.83 -0.82 2.69
C ASN A 187 -1.14 0.31 1.70
N ILE A 188 -0.55 0.28 0.50
CA ILE A 188 -0.69 1.38 -0.46
C ILE A 188 -2.13 1.52 -0.98
N ALA A 189 -2.85 0.42 -1.18
CA ALA A 189 -4.23 0.46 -1.64
C ALA A 189 -5.15 1.16 -0.62
N PRO A 190 -5.24 0.75 0.67
CA PRO A 190 -6.03 1.51 1.64
C PRO A 190 -5.47 2.92 1.91
N ALA A 191 -4.15 3.14 1.83
CA ALA A 191 -3.59 4.50 1.98
C ALA A 191 -4.11 5.46 0.91
N VAL A 192 -4.29 4.99 -0.33
CA VAL A 192 -4.87 5.78 -1.43
C VAL A 192 -6.39 5.83 -1.34
N MET A 193 -7.05 4.68 -1.15
CA MET A 193 -8.50 4.51 -1.32
C MET A 193 -9.33 4.83 -0.06
N GLY A 194 -8.70 4.76 1.11
CA GLY A 194 -9.41 4.69 2.37
C GLY A 194 -10.17 3.38 2.58
N GLY A 195 -10.81 3.26 3.73
CA GLY A 195 -11.63 2.12 4.13
C GLY A 195 -10.82 0.84 4.24
N PHE A 196 -11.53 -0.29 4.11
CA PHE A 196 -10.94 -1.60 3.92
C PHE A 196 -10.76 -1.88 2.42
N VAL A 197 -9.61 -2.42 2.04
CA VAL A 197 -9.35 -2.80 0.65
C VAL A 197 -8.85 -4.25 0.58
N LEU A 198 -9.55 -5.05 -0.23
CA LEU A 198 -9.19 -6.40 -0.61
C LEU A 198 -8.42 -6.39 -1.93
N ILE A 199 -7.26 -7.03 -1.97
CA ILE A 199 -6.48 -7.26 -3.18
C ILE A 199 -6.92 -8.61 -3.75
N LYS A 200 -7.72 -8.59 -4.81
CA LYS A 200 -8.23 -9.81 -5.45
C LYS A 200 -7.18 -10.49 -6.30
N SER A 201 -6.33 -9.71 -6.97
CA SER A 201 -5.24 -10.17 -7.81
C SER A 201 -4.15 -9.12 -7.86
N TYR A 202 -2.90 -9.56 -8.04
CA TYR A 202 -1.75 -8.71 -8.32
C TYR A 202 -1.41 -8.62 -9.81
N ASP A 203 -1.88 -9.59 -10.63
CA ASP A 203 -1.63 -9.63 -12.06
C ASP A 203 -2.85 -10.19 -12.83
N PRO A 204 -3.68 -9.33 -13.46
CA PRO A 204 -3.65 -7.87 -13.33
C PRO A 204 -4.00 -7.42 -11.90
N LEU A 205 -3.57 -6.22 -11.51
CA LEU A 205 -3.95 -5.65 -10.21
C LEU A 205 -5.47 -5.44 -10.16
N GLU A 206 -6.15 -6.13 -9.24
CA GLU A 206 -7.58 -5.98 -9.00
C GLU A 206 -7.83 -5.65 -7.52
N LEU A 207 -8.39 -4.46 -7.29
CA LEU A 207 -8.70 -3.96 -5.95
C LEU A 207 -10.20 -3.96 -5.71
N LYS A 208 -10.61 -4.28 -4.50
CA LYS A 208 -12.01 -4.28 -4.07
C LYS A 208 -12.15 -3.55 -2.74
N PRO A 209 -12.69 -2.31 -2.74
CA PRO A 209 -13.15 -1.68 -1.52
C PRO A 209 -14.21 -2.53 -0.84
N LEU A 210 -14.05 -2.76 0.46
CA LEU A 210 -15.04 -3.40 1.31
C LEU A 210 -15.71 -2.31 2.16
N ILE A 211 -17.01 -2.11 1.94
CA ILE A 211 -17.76 -1.04 2.58
C ILE A 211 -18.21 -1.49 3.97
N PHE A 212 -17.49 -1.03 5.00
CA PHE A 212 -17.94 -1.17 6.38
C PHE A 212 -19.14 -0.23 6.64
N PRO A 213 -20.28 -0.71 7.20
CA PRO A 213 -21.46 0.12 7.43
C PRO A 213 -21.17 1.42 8.20
N GLN A 214 -21.83 2.53 7.83
CA GLN A 214 -21.58 3.85 8.44
C GLN A 214 -22.21 4.01 9.83
N ASN A 215 -23.26 3.24 10.11
CA ASN A 215 -23.99 3.23 11.38
C ASN A 215 -23.35 2.34 12.45
N GLN A 216 -22.22 1.71 12.13
CA GLN A 216 -21.46 0.87 13.06
C GLN A 216 -20.21 1.62 13.51
N GLU A 217 -19.96 1.61 14.81
CA GLU A 217 -18.73 2.16 15.37
C GLU A 217 -17.62 1.10 15.32
N LEU A 218 -16.47 1.48 14.79
CA LEU A 218 -15.28 0.65 14.76
C LEU A 218 -14.08 1.50 15.12
N PHE A 219 -13.37 1.05 16.15
CA PHE A 219 -12.13 1.66 16.61
C PHE A 219 -10.98 0.67 16.56
N PHE A 220 -9.83 1.15 16.08
CA PHE A 220 -8.55 0.48 16.12
C PHE A 220 -7.74 1.03 17.29
N ILE A 221 -7.31 0.15 18.17
CA ILE A 221 -6.40 0.46 19.27
C ILE A 221 -5.01 0.07 18.81
N LEU A 222 -4.18 1.08 18.54
CA LEU A 222 -2.83 0.93 18.00
C LEU A 222 -1.84 1.12 19.15
N ALA A 223 -1.21 0.04 19.60
CA ALA A 223 -0.14 0.08 20.60
C ALA A 223 1.22 -0.10 19.92
N SER A 224 1.97 0.99 19.83
CA SER A 224 3.24 1.06 19.11
C SER A 224 4.41 1.16 20.09
N PRO A 225 5.26 0.13 20.21
CA PRO A 225 6.47 0.19 21.02
C PRO A 225 7.61 0.95 20.33
N GLU A 226 8.55 1.45 21.12
CA GLU A 226 9.85 1.98 20.68
C GLU A 226 10.78 0.84 20.22
N PHE A 227 10.37 0.15 19.17
CA PHE A 227 11.09 -0.94 18.55
C PHE A 227 10.92 -0.81 17.05
N GLU A 228 11.95 -1.18 16.28
CA GLU A 228 11.89 -1.19 14.83
C GLU A 228 11.98 -2.64 14.37
N ALA A 229 10.96 -3.11 13.64
CA ALA A 229 10.92 -4.45 13.08
C ALA A 229 11.08 -4.37 11.55
N PRO A 230 12.29 -4.56 10.99
CA PRO A 230 12.49 -4.42 9.55
C PRO A 230 11.59 -5.38 8.77
N THR A 231 10.79 -4.86 7.84
CA THR A 231 9.82 -5.65 7.05
C THR A 231 10.46 -6.87 6.40
N LYS A 232 11.67 -6.72 5.84
CA LYS A 232 12.44 -7.83 5.24
C LYS A 232 12.75 -8.95 6.23
N LYS A 233 13.12 -8.61 7.48
CA LYS A 233 13.39 -9.58 8.55
C LYS A 233 12.10 -10.30 8.97
N MET A 234 11.02 -9.55 9.13
CA MET A 234 9.69 -10.09 9.50
C MET A 234 9.08 -10.97 8.41
N ARG A 235 9.46 -10.73 7.15
CA ARG A 235 9.10 -11.57 6.00
C ARG A 235 9.94 -12.85 5.94
N ALA A 236 11.25 -12.74 6.17
CA ALA A 236 12.18 -13.88 6.12
C ALA A 236 11.90 -14.94 7.20
N ALA A 237 11.20 -14.58 8.29
CA ALA A 237 10.81 -15.50 9.34
C ALA A 237 9.63 -16.42 8.98
N LEU A 238 8.95 -16.17 7.86
CA LEU A 238 7.78 -16.94 7.44
C LEU A 238 8.21 -18.26 6.79
N PRO A 239 7.45 -19.36 7.02
CA PRO A 239 7.78 -20.64 6.43
C PRO A 239 7.55 -20.61 4.92
N ALA A 240 8.38 -21.32 4.17
CA ALA A 240 8.20 -21.49 2.73
C ALA A 240 6.99 -22.37 2.39
N GLU A 241 6.61 -23.28 3.30
CA GLU A 241 5.51 -24.23 3.13
C GLU A 241 4.60 -24.24 4.36
N ILE A 242 3.31 -24.47 4.13
CA ILE A 242 2.30 -24.58 5.18
C ILE A 242 1.54 -25.89 5.06
N GLY A 243 1.13 -26.46 6.19
CA GLY A 243 0.29 -27.64 6.21
C GLY A 243 -1.16 -27.33 5.83
N MET A 244 -1.84 -28.29 5.21
CA MET A 244 -3.26 -28.19 4.84
C MET A 244 -4.18 -27.76 6.01
N PRO A 245 -4.01 -28.24 7.26
CA PRO A 245 -4.85 -27.77 8.37
C PRO A 245 -4.73 -26.28 8.66
N HIS A 246 -3.52 -25.70 8.55
CA HIS A 246 -3.32 -24.26 8.71
C HIS A 246 -3.88 -23.48 7.53
N HIS A 247 -3.69 -23.99 6.31
CA HIS A 247 -4.25 -23.38 5.10
C HIS A 247 -5.78 -23.27 5.18
N VAL A 248 -6.47 -24.39 5.42
CA VAL A 248 -7.95 -24.44 5.52
C VAL A 248 -8.45 -23.51 6.64
N TRP A 249 -7.78 -23.53 7.80
CA TRP A 249 -8.13 -22.64 8.91
C TRP A 249 -8.00 -21.17 8.52
N ASN A 250 -6.86 -20.75 7.98
CA ASN A 250 -6.66 -19.35 7.61
C ASN A 250 -7.61 -18.91 6.49
N CYS A 251 -7.92 -19.76 5.51
CA CYS A 251 -8.93 -19.45 4.49
C CYS A 251 -10.32 -19.24 5.11
N SER A 252 -10.73 -20.08 6.07
CA SER A 252 -11.99 -19.90 6.80
C SER A 252 -12.02 -18.58 7.56
N GLN A 253 -10.95 -18.27 8.29
CA GLN A 253 -10.89 -17.03 9.09
C GLN A 253 -10.78 -15.78 8.21
N ALA A 254 -10.12 -15.86 7.04
CA ALA A 254 -10.10 -14.79 6.06
C ALA A 254 -11.50 -14.54 5.46
N GLY A 255 -12.25 -15.60 5.14
CA GLY A 255 -13.64 -15.48 4.70
C GLY A 255 -14.53 -14.82 5.76
N ALA A 256 -14.39 -15.25 7.02
CA ALA A 256 -15.09 -14.65 8.16
C ALA A 256 -14.70 -13.17 8.34
N LEU A 257 -13.43 -12.82 8.18
CA LEU A 257 -12.94 -11.44 8.27
C LEU A 257 -13.63 -10.54 7.24
N VAL A 258 -13.68 -10.97 5.97
CA VAL A 258 -14.35 -10.22 4.89
C VAL A 258 -15.86 -10.11 5.14
N ALA A 259 -16.51 -11.21 5.55
CA ALA A 259 -17.94 -11.20 5.88
C ALA A 259 -18.26 -10.21 7.00
N SER A 260 -17.51 -10.26 8.11
CA SER A 260 -17.70 -9.35 9.24
C SER A 260 -17.48 -7.88 8.88
N VAL A 261 -16.53 -7.56 7.98
CA VAL A 261 -16.39 -6.18 7.47
C VAL A 261 -17.65 -5.73 6.74
N LEU A 262 -18.20 -6.56 5.85
CA LEU A 262 -19.37 -6.22 5.03
C LEU A 262 -20.66 -6.14 5.85
N GLU A 263 -20.78 -6.98 6.88
CA GLU A 263 -21.94 -7.03 7.79
C GLU A 263 -21.87 -5.97 8.90
N GLY A 264 -20.69 -5.38 9.12
CA GLY A 264 -20.45 -4.49 10.25
C GLY A 264 -20.36 -5.20 11.60
N ASP A 265 -20.08 -6.50 11.61
CA ASP A 265 -19.90 -7.30 12.83
C ASP A 265 -18.49 -7.09 13.41
N VAL A 266 -18.34 -6.10 14.29
CA VAL A 266 -17.07 -5.76 14.93
C VAL A 266 -16.55 -6.91 15.81
N VAL A 267 -17.45 -7.69 16.41
CA VAL A 267 -17.08 -8.83 17.26
C VAL A 267 -16.53 -9.97 16.41
N GLY A 268 -17.21 -10.31 15.31
CA GLY A 268 -16.74 -11.28 14.33
C GLY A 268 -15.41 -10.88 13.69
N LEU A 269 -15.27 -9.59 13.34
CA LEU A 269 -14.03 -9.01 12.85
C LEU A 269 -12.88 -9.27 13.83
N GLY A 270 -13.08 -8.94 15.11
CA GLY A 270 -12.11 -9.16 16.19
C GLY A 270 -11.71 -10.63 16.38
N LYS A 271 -12.69 -11.54 16.36
CA LYS A 271 -12.41 -12.98 16.46
C LYS A 271 -11.60 -13.48 15.26
N ALA A 272 -12.00 -13.11 14.05
CA ALA A 272 -11.33 -13.52 12.82
C ALA A 272 -9.88 -12.99 12.75
N LEU A 273 -9.68 -11.69 13.02
CA LEU A 273 -8.34 -11.07 12.96
C LEU A 273 -7.37 -11.65 14.00
N SER A 274 -7.86 -12.16 15.12
CA SER A 274 -7.03 -12.78 16.17
C SER A 274 -6.63 -14.23 15.87
N SER A 275 -7.14 -14.81 14.79
CA SER A 275 -7.12 -16.25 14.56
C SER A 275 -6.08 -16.72 13.54
N ASP A 276 -5.09 -15.90 13.18
CA ASP A 276 -4.04 -16.31 12.26
C ASP A 276 -3.16 -17.42 12.87
N LYS A 277 -3.03 -18.55 12.17
CA LYS A 277 -2.17 -19.69 12.56
C LYS A 277 -0.89 -19.81 11.74
N ILE A 278 -0.66 -18.91 10.79
CA ILE A 278 0.47 -19.00 9.84
C ILE A 278 1.49 -17.90 10.11
N VAL A 279 1.09 -16.64 10.06
CA VAL A 279 2.03 -15.50 10.01
C VAL A 279 2.31 -14.94 11.40
N GLU A 280 1.27 -14.62 12.16
CA GLU A 280 1.35 -14.08 13.52
C GLU A 280 2.21 -14.98 14.44
N PRO A 281 2.03 -16.31 14.49
CA PRO A 281 2.84 -17.18 15.37
C PRO A 281 4.34 -17.18 15.04
N LYS A 282 4.72 -16.74 13.83
CA LYS A 282 6.13 -16.63 13.41
C LYS A 282 6.71 -15.24 13.63
N ARG A 283 5.86 -14.20 13.61
CA ARG A 283 6.26 -12.82 13.82
C ARG A 283 6.22 -12.40 15.29
N ALA A 284 5.23 -12.85 16.05
CA ALA A 284 5.04 -12.44 17.44
C ALA A 284 6.28 -12.67 18.32
N PRO A 285 7.00 -13.81 18.23
CA PRO A 285 8.21 -14.02 19.02
C PRO A 285 9.38 -13.07 18.69
N LEU A 286 9.34 -12.39 17.54
CA LEU A 286 10.37 -11.43 17.12
C LEU A 286 10.12 -10.02 17.69
N ILE A 287 8.96 -9.80 18.32
CA ILE A 287 8.57 -8.52 18.90
C ILE A 287 8.44 -8.74 20.41
N PRO A 288 9.37 -8.19 21.23
CA PRO A 288 9.34 -8.37 22.68
C PRO A 288 7.99 -7.98 23.29
N GLY A 289 7.40 -8.87 24.09
CA GLY A 289 6.12 -8.65 24.77
C GLY A 289 4.85 -8.83 23.92
N MET A 290 4.93 -9.07 22.61
CA MET A 290 3.75 -9.08 21.71
C MET A 290 2.66 -10.08 22.14
N GLU A 291 3.02 -11.29 22.56
CA GLU A 291 2.02 -12.27 23.03
C GLU A 291 1.32 -11.81 24.32
N ALA A 292 2.05 -11.17 25.23
CA ALA A 292 1.48 -10.64 26.46
C ALA A 292 0.54 -9.46 26.17
N VAL A 293 0.91 -8.59 25.24
CA VAL A 293 0.08 -7.47 24.77
C VAL A 293 -1.23 -7.97 24.18
N LYS A 294 -1.18 -9.01 23.31
CA LYS A 294 -2.39 -9.64 22.77
C LYS A 294 -3.27 -10.19 23.88
N LYS A 295 -2.71 -10.93 24.85
CA LYS A 295 -3.46 -11.46 26.00
C LYS A 295 -4.07 -10.34 26.85
N ALA A 296 -3.32 -9.26 27.11
CA ALA A 296 -3.77 -8.11 27.88
C ALA A 296 -4.94 -7.39 27.20
N ALA A 297 -4.85 -7.18 25.88
CA ALA A 297 -5.92 -6.56 25.10
C ALA A 297 -7.23 -7.36 25.19
N ILE A 298 -7.17 -8.68 24.94
CA ILE A 298 -8.35 -9.56 25.01
C ILE A 298 -8.92 -9.63 26.43
N LYS A 299 -8.06 -9.76 27.45
CA LYS A 299 -8.49 -9.78 28.86
C LYS A 299 -9.16 -8.47 29.28
N ALA A 300 -8.75 -7.34 28.71
CA ALA A 300 -9.33 -6.02 28.95
C ALA A 300 -10.62 -5.75 28.14
N GLY A 301 -11.04 -6.68 27.28
CA GLY A 301 -12.31 -6.63 26.56
C GLY A 301 -12.21 -6.25 25.08
N ALA A 302 -11.02 -6.25 24.47
CA ALA A 302 -10.91 -6.14 23.02
C ALA A 302 -11.59 -7.34 22.35
N PHE A 303 -12.30 -7.11 21.24
CA PHE A 303 -12.90 -8.21 20.48
C PHE A 303 -11.86 -9.04 19.74
N GLY A 304 -10.71 -8.43 19.43
CA GLY A 304 -9.58 -9.08 18.81
C GLY A 304 -8.29 -8.28 18.95
N CYS A 305 -7.15 -8.95 18.77
CA CYS A 305 -5.83 -8.33 18.72
C CYS A 305 -4.87 -9.16 17.85
N THR A 306 -4.09 -8.47 17.01
CA THR A 306 -3.05 -9.05 16.15
C THR A 306 -1.92 -8.03 15.90
N ILE A 307 -0.97 -8.38 15.04
CA ILE A 307 0.12 -7.50 14.61
C ILE A 307 -0.35 -6.65 13.42
N SER A 308 -0.12 -5.34 13.48
CA SER A 308 -0.37 -4.45 12.33
C SER A 308 0.74 -4.62 11.29
N GLY A 309 0.39 -5.09 10.08
CA GLY A 309 1.35 -5.31 9.00
C GLY A 309 2.47 -6.28 9.42
N ALA A 310 3.72 -5.80 9.35
CA ALA A 310 4.90 -6.54 9.82
C ALA A 310 5.22 -6.34 11.31
N GLY A 311 4.50 -5.44 12.00
CA GLY A 311 4.80 -5.01 13.36
C GLY A 311 5.86 -3.90 13.44
N PRO A 312 6.24 -3.47 14.65
CA PRO A 312 5.87 -4.08 15.94
C PRO A 312 4.57 -3.56 16.55
N THR A 313 3.85 -2.65 15.90
CA THR A 313 2.56 -2.18 16.41
C THR A 313 1.58 -3.35 16.56
N ALA A 314 1.00 -3.48 17.76
CA ALA A 314 -0.17 -4.34 17.99
C ALA A 314 -1.44 -3.54 17.66
N VAL A 315 -2.39 -4.18 16.99
CA VAL A 315 -3.70 -3.62 16.68
C VAL A 315 -4.80 -4.46 17.32
N ALA A 316 -5.65 -3.82 18.09
CA ALA A 316 -6.87 -4.42 18.63
C ALA A 316 -8.10 -3.67 18.12
N VAL A 317 -9.27 -4.31 18.15
CA VAL A 317 -10.54 -3.70 17.70
C VAL A 317 -11.61 -3.71 18.79
N ILE A 318 -12.42 -2.65 18.81
CA ILE A 318 -13.52 -2.41 19.75
C ILE A 318 -14.55 -1.49 19.06
N ASP A 319 -15.75 -1.37 19.59
CA ASP A 319 -16.82 -0.46 19.15
C ASP A 319 -17.03 0.74 20.09
N ASN A 320 -16.22 0.88 21.13
CA ASN A 320 -16.31 1.94 22.13
C ASN A 320 -14.94 2.61 22.35
N GLU A 321 -14.85 3.92 22.08
CA GLU A 321 -13.60 4.67 22.16
C GLU A 321 -13.01 4.73 23.58
N GLU A 322 -13.86 4.96 24.58
CA GLU A 322 -13.44 5.13 25.97
C GLU A 322 -12.91 3.82 26.57
N GLN A 323 -13.59 2.72 26.28
CA GLN A 323 -13.08 1.38 26.59
C GLN A 323 -11.82 1.07 25.80
N GLY A 324 -11.74 1.49 24.53
CA GLY A 324 -10.54 1.38 23.72
C GLY A 324 -9.32 2.06 24.35
N LYS A 325 -9.49 3.24 24.96
CA LYS A 325 -8.41 3.94 25.68
C LYS A 325 -7.92 3.15 26.89
N LYS A 326 -8.84 2.55 27.65
CA LYS A 326 -8.52 1.69 28.81
C LYS A 326 -7.77 0.42 28.38
N ILE A 327 -8.21 -0.22 27.30
CA ILE A 327 -7.54 -1.38 26.70
C ILE A 327 -6.15 -0.98 26.20
N GLY A 328 -6.03 0.15 25.51
CA GLY A 328 -4.76 0.68 25.02
C GLY A 328 -3.73 0.86 26.15
N GLN A 329 -4.15 1.37 27.31
CA GLN A 329 -3.28 1.45 28.47
C GLN A 329 -2.80 0.07 28.92
N LYS A 330 -3.66 -0.95 28.93
CA LYS A 330 -3.27 -2.32 29.28
C LYS A 330 -2.29 -2.95 28.28
N MET A 331 -2.40 -2.58 27.00
CA MET A 331 -1.42 -2.97 25.99
C MET A 331 -0.06 -2.30 26.23
N VAL A 332 -0.06 -1.02 26.62
CA VAL A 332 1.18 -0.29 26.96
C VAL A 332 1.85 -0.88 28.18
N ASP A 333 1.07 -1.13 29.24
CA ASP A 333 1.55 -1.77 30.48
C ASP A 333 2.22 -3.12 30.15
N ALA A 334 1.58 -3.95 29.32
CA ALA A 334 2.12 -5.26 28.93
C ALA A 334 3.41 -5.18 28.10
N PHE A 335 3.54 -4.21 27.19
CA PHE A 335 4.79 -3.98 26.46
C PHE A 335 5.93 -3.60 27.41
N LEU A 336 5.64 -2.79 28.44
CA LEU A 336 6.63 -2.37 29.42
C LEU A 336 7.04 -3.52 30.34
N GLU A 337 6.08 -4.26 30.88
CA GLU A 337 6.30 -5.33 31.86
C GLU A 337 7.01 -6.54 31.24
N GLU A 338 6.54 -7.01 30.08
CA GLU A 338 6.96 -8.29 29.48
C GLU A 338 7.94 -8.09 28.31
N GLY A 339 7.83 -6.95 27.62
CA GLY A 339 8.72 -6.61 26.51
C GLY A 339 9.89 -5.71 26.90
N HIS A 340 9.81 -5.04 28.05
CA HIS A 340 10.72 -3.96 28.45
C HIS A 340 10.81 -2.83 27.42
N LEU A 341 9.70 -2.58 26.73
CA LEU A 341 9.60 -1.55 25.69
C LEU A 341 8.67 -0.43 26.15
N ARG A 342 9.16 0.81 26.08
CA ARG A 342 8.27 1.98 26.12
C ARG A 342 7.37 1.94 24.89
N SER A 343 6.11 2.30 25.07
CA SER A 343 5.13 2.27 23.99
C SER A 343 4.07 3.34 24.19
N VAL A 344 3.35 3.65 23.11
CA VAL A 344 2.20 4.55 23.11
C VAL A 344 1.00 3.82 22.55
N ALA A 345 -0.19 4.11 23.09
CA ALA A 345 -1.45 3.62 22.55
C ALA A 345 -2.31 4.77 22.01
N MET A 346 -2.95 4.53 20.88
CA MET A 346 -3.89 5.46 20.26
C MET A 346 -5.16 4.73 19.84
N VAL A 347 -6.30 5.39 19.96
CA VAL A 347 -7.59 4.86 19.49
C VAL A 347 -8.02 5.66 18.27
N LYS A 348 -8.22 4.99 17.14
CA LYS A 348 -8.45 5.59 15.82
C LYS A 348 -9.68 4.99 15.16
N LYS A 349 -10.39 5.78 14.36
CA LYS A 349 -11.50 5.32 13.52
C LYS A 349 -10.97 4.83 12.17
N LEU A 350 -11.85 4.16 11.44
CA LEU A 350 -11.63 3.85 10.02
C LEU A 350 -11.56 5.17 9.23
N ASP A 351 -10.44 5.46 8.58
CA ASP A 351 -10.36 6.54 7.60
C ASP A 351 -11.05 6.06 6.32
N ARG A 352 -12.11 6.74 5.89
CA ARG A 352 -12.92 6.34 4.73
C ARG A 352 -12.54 7.06 3.44
N VAL A 353 -11.57 7.96 3.50
CA VAL A 353 -11.24 8.87 2.39
C VAL A 353 -9.92 8.47 1.73
N GLY A 354 -8.93 8.03 2.50
CA GLY A 354 -7.59 7.75 1.97
C GLY A 354 -6.80 9.02 1.67
N ALA A 355 -5.87 8.95 0.74
CA ALA A 355 -5.00 10.06 0.40
C ALA A 355 -5.79 11.18 -0.30
N ARG A 356 -5.49 12.44 0.06
CA ARG A 356 -6.33 13.58 -0.28
C ARG A 356 -5.55 14.88 -0.34
N LEU A 357 -6.00 15.80 -1.19
CA LEU A 357 -5.56 17.19 -1.22
C LEU A 357 -6.03 17.90 0.07
N ILE A 358 -5.15 18.67 0.68
CA ILE A 358 -5.42 19.48 1.87
C ILE A 358 -5.48 20.97 1.51
N GLU A 359 -4.55 21.42 0.67
CA GLU A 359 -4.47 22.80 0.19
C GLU A 359 -3.85 22.83 -1.21
N GLY A 360 -4.22 23.84 -2.00
CA GLY A 360 -3.65 24.09 -3.32
C GLY A 360 -3.65 25.59 -3.61
N VAL A 361 -2.57 26.09 -4.19
CA VAL A 361 -2.44 27.48 -4.64
C VAL A 361 -2.68 27.49 -6.15
N PRO A 362 -3.82 28.03 -6.64
CA PRO A 362 -4.13 28.01 -8.06
C PRO A 362 -3.05 28.69 -8.90
N ARG A 363 -2.92 28.25 -10.15
CA ARG A 363 -2.00 28.85 -11.13
C ARG A 363 -2.59 30.04 -11.85
#